data_AF-A0A3S4HUY8-F1
#
_entry.id   AF-A0A3S4HUY8-F1
#
_cell.length_a   1.000
_cell.length_b   1.000
_cell.length_c   1.000
_cell.angle_alpha   90.00
_cell.angle_beta   90.00
_cell.angle_gamma   90.00
#
_symmetry.space_group_name_H-M   'P 1'
#
loop_
_entity.id
_entity.type
_entity.pdbx_description
1 polymer ?
#
loop_
_entity_poly.entity_id
_entity_poly.type
_entity_poly.pdbx_seq_one_letter_code
_entity_poly.pdbx_strand_id
1 'polypeptide(L)'
;MRDNGLPQEEFDALIAQKSLELQKLFATYARTDTDILMSQRMRSLQNQVVDIAPEQYQKLRQEFLNSLTVDMLNQYLRQQLSQDMALVLQQPKGEPEYNMKELQATWEKLMAPNPAATAASGSADTVDAHSEASDIPPGQ
;
A
#
# COMPACT_ATOMS: atom_id res chain seq x y z
N MET A 1 -4.02 10.19 4.37
CA MET A 1 -3.21 8.95 4.37
C MET A 1 -3.78 7.89 5.31
N ARG A 2 -3.59 7.96 6.64
CA ARG A 2 -4.11 6.90 7.54
C ARG A 2 -5.64 6.85 7.63
N ASP A 3 -6.26 8.00 7.83
CA ASP A 3 -7.71 8.06 8.07
C ASP A 3 -8.52 8.13 6.76
N ASN A 4 -8.01 8.84 5.75
CA ASN A 4 -8.69 9.09 4.48
C ASN A 4 -8.07 8.38 3.27
N GLY A 5 -6.94 7.66 3.44
CA GLY A 5 -6.21 7.08 2.31
C GLY A 5 -5.47 8.11 1.45
N LEU A 6 -5.05 7.65 0.28
CA LEU A 6 -4.61 8.41 -0.88
C LEU A 6 -5.85 8.87 -1.69
N PRO A 7 -5.91 10.13 -2.15
CA PRO A 7 -7.00 10.59 -3.02
C PRO A 7 -6.91 9.98 -4.42
N GLN A 8 -8.03 9.95 -5.14
CA GLN A 8 -8.11 9.37 -6.48
C GLN A 8 -7.11 9.98 -7.46
N GLU A 9 -6.94 11.31 -7.43
CA GLU A 9 -6.01 12.01 -8.33
C GLU A 9 -4.54 11.59 -8.10
N GLU A 10 -4.11 11.48 -6.84
CA GLU A 10 -2.75 11.02 -6.52
C GLU A 10 -2.57 9.53 -6.85
N PHE A 11 -3.63 8.72 -6.69
CA PHE A 11 -3.63 7.33 -7.12
C PHE A 11 -3.44 7.21 -8.64
N ASP A 12 -4.21 7.96 -9.43
CA ASP A 12 -4.13 7.93 -10.89
C ASP A 12 -2.76 8.42 -11.38
N ALA A 13 -2.22 9.46 -10.75
CA ALA A 13 -0.86 9.94 -11.03
C ALA A 13 0.20 8.86 -10.71
N LEU A 14 0.05 8.13 -9.61
CA LEU A 14 0.93 7.04 -9.23
C LEU A 14 0.84 5.87 -10.23
N ILE A 15 -0.36 5.48 -10.65
CA ILE A 15 -0.57 4.43 -11.67
C ILE A 15 0.04 4.85 -13.00
N ALA A 16 -0.15 6.10 -13.43
CA ALA A 16 0.42 6.63 -14.65
C ALA A 16 1.97 6.61 -14.60
N GLN A 17 2.56 7.03 -13.49
CA GLN A 17 4.01 6.98 -13.30
C GLN A 17 4.53 5.54 -13.36
N LYS A 18 3.92 4.61 -12.62
CA LYS A 18 4.36 3.21 -12.58
C LYS A 18 4.18 2.50 -13.92
N SER A 19 3.14 2.85 -14.67
CA SER A 19 2.93 2.35 -16.03
C SER A 19 3.99 2.86 -16.99
N LEU A 20 4.37 4.14 -16.89
CA LEU A 20 5.46 4.71 -17.70
C LEU A 20 6.81 4.09 -17.37
N GLU A 21 7.10 3.83 -16.09
CA GLU A 21 8.28 3.08 -15.66
C GLU A 21 8.29 1.67 -16.26
N LEU A 22 7.15 0.97 -16.25
CA LEU A 22 7.01 -0.36 -16.83
C LEU A 22 7.25 -0.38 -18.35
N GLN A 23 6.77 0.63 -19.08
CA GLN A 23 7.03 0.76 -20.52
C GLN A 23 8.53 0.92 -20.82
N LYS A 24 9.29 1.52 -19.91
CA LYS A 24 10.74 1.70 -20.03
C LYS A 24 11.55 0.46 -19.62
N LEU A 25 10.91 -0.60 -19.14
CA LEU A 25 11.57 -1.79 -18.57
C LEU A 25 12.70 -2.33 -19.46
N PHE A 26 12.42 -2.63 -20.74
CA PHE A 26 13.44 -3.20 -21.63
C PHE A 26 14.54 -2.20 -22.00
N ALA A 27 14.17 -0.93 -22.15
CA ALA A 27 15.14 0.13 -22.46
C ALA A 27 16.09 0.38 -21.28
N THR A 28 15.61 0.18 -20.04
CA THR A 28 16.43 0.17 -18.83
C THR A 28 17.29 -1.09 -18.81
N TYR A 29 16.69 -2.28 -18.96
CA TYR A 29 17.41 -3.56 -18.92
C TYR A 29 18.56 -3.63 -19.94
N ALA A 30 18.33 -3.17 -21.17
CA ALA A 30 19.35 -3.15 -22.22
C ALA A 30 20.51 -2.19 -21.94
N ARG A 31 20.32 -1.21 -21.06
CA ARG A 31 21.35 -0.23 -20.66
C ARG A 31 21.94 -0.52 -19.28
N THR A 32 21.39 -1.49 -18.55
CA THR A 32 21.89 -1.87 -17.23
C THR A 32 23.20 -2.63 -17.38
N ASP A 33 24.23 -2.19 -16.67
CA ASP A 33 25.53 -2.84 -16.68
C ASP A 33 25.45 -4.28 -16.12
N THR A 34 26.33 -5.14 -16.61
CA THR A 34 26.31 -6.58 -16.28
C THR A 34 26.57 -6.82 -14.79
N ASP A 35 27.40 -6.01 -14.14
CA ASP A 35 27.68 -6.08 -12.70
C ASP A 35 26.43 -5.81 -11.86
N ILE A 36 25.59 -4.85 -12.29
CA ILE A 36 24.30 -4.57 -11.65
C ILE A 36 23.37 -5.79 -11.80
N LEU A 37 23.25 -6.36 -13.00
CA LEU A 37 22.44 -7.56 -13.25
C LEU A 37 22.92 -8.76 -12.42
N MET A 38 24.24 -8.96 -12.33
CA MET A 38 24.83 -10.00 -11.48
C MET A 38 24.56 -9.75 -10.00
N SER A 39 24.68 -8.50 -9.52
CA SER A 39 24.37 -8.15 -8.13
C SER A 39 22.89 -8.39 -7.80
N GLN A 40 21.98 -8.10 -8.73
CA GLN A 40 20.56 -8.37 -8.59
C GLN A 40 20.30 -9.87 -8.47
N ARG A 41 20.91 -10.68 -9.35
CA ARG A 41 20.81 -12.13 -9.30
C ARG A 41 21.35 -12.69 -7.98
N MET A 42 22.50 -12.21 -7.52
CA MET A 42 23.07 -12.63 -6.24
C MET A 42 22.15 -12.28 -5.06
N ARG A 43 21.56 -11.08 -5.04
CA ARG A 43 20.57 -10.69 -4.02
C ARG A 43 19.30 -11.55 -4.07
N SER A 44 18.82 -11.89 -5.27
CA SER A 44 17.69 -12.79 -5.46
C SER A 44 17.97 -14.17 -4.85
N LEU A 45 19.14 -14.75 -5.14
CA LEU A 45 19.55 -16.05 -4.60
C LEU A 45 19.75 -16.01 -3.08
N GLN A 46 20.35 -14.95 -2.54
CA GLN A 46 20.61 -14.79 -1.11
C GLN A 46 19.32 -14.61 -0.31
N ASN A 47 18.39 -13.81 -0.80
CA ASN A 47 17.15 -13.45 -0.09
C ASN A 47 15.95 -14.33 -0.49
N GLN A 48 16.17 -15.33 -1.35
CA GLN A 48 15.11 -16.16 -1.93
C GLN A 48 13.99 -15.33 -2.60
N VAL A 49 14.36 -14.16 -3.14
CA VAL A 49 13.44 -13.32 -3.90
C VAL A 49 13.38 -13.86 -5.31
N VAL A 50 12.18 -14.12 -5.83
CA VAL A 50 11.98 -14.74 -7.14
C VAL A 50 12.57 -13.88 -8.26
N ASP A 51 13.46 -14.46 -9.06
CA ASP A 51 13.96 -13.88 -10.32
C ASP A 51 13.11 -14.40 -11.48
N ILE A 52 12.49 -13.48 -12.23
CA ILE A 52 11.63 -13.82 -13.37
C ILE A 52 12.06 -13.05 -14.62
N ALA A 53 11.82 -13.66 -15.79
CA ALA A 53 12.18 -13.06 -17.06
C ALA A 53 11.49 -11.69 -17.26
N PRO A 54 12.16 -10.69 -17.87
CA PRO A 54 11.60 -9.35 -18.07
C PRO A 54 10.25 -9.33 -18.78
N GLU A 55 10.03 -10.21 -19.77
CA GLU A 55 8.76 -10.34 -20.51
C GLU A 55 7.64 -10.85 -19.61
N GLN A 56 7.94 -11.80 -18.73
CA GLN A 56 6.99 -12.34 -17.78
C GLN A 56 6.66 -11.30 -16.71
N TYR A 57 7.67 -10.61 -16.18
CA TYR A 57 7.48 -9.50 -15.25
C TYR A 57 6.62 -8.39 -15.86
N GLN A 58 6.84 -8.03 -17.12
CA GLN A 58 6.07 -7.00 -17.80
C GLN A 58 4.57 -7.32 -17.80
N LYS A 59 4.21 -8.55 -18.20
CA LYS A 59 2.80 -8.99 -18.25
C LYS A 59 2.16 -8.98 -16.87
N LEU A 60 2.79 -9.64 -15.90
CA LEU A 60 2.28 -9.72 -14.53
C LEU A 60 2.15 -8.34 -13.88
N ARG A 61 3.13 -7.45 -14.11
CA ARG A 61 3.10 -6.10 -13.56
C ARG A 61 2.02 -5.24 -14.22
N GLN A 62 1.81 -5.39 -15.53
CA GLN A 62 0.74 -4.68 -16.22
C GLN A 62 -0.63 -5.13 -15.73
N GLU A 63 -0.85 -6.45 -15.60
CA GLU A 63 -2.07 -7.02 -15.05
C GLU A 63 -2.31 -6.52 -13.62
N PHE A 64 -1.28 -6.53 -12.78
CA PHE A 64 -1.34 -5.98 -11.42
C PHE A 64 -1.77 -4.51 -11.43
N LEU A 65 -1.10 -3.66 -12.20
CA LEU A 65 -1.41 -2.21 -12.26
C LEU A 65 -2.84 -1.97 -12.76
N ASN A 66 -3.33 -2.76 -13.71
CA ASN A 66 -4.70 -2.65 -14.23
C ASN A 66 -5.76 -3.11 -13.23
N SER A 67 -5.42 -4.06 -12.36
CA SER A 67 -6.34 -4.62 -11.34
C SER A 67 -6.37 -3.81 -10.03
N LEU A 68 -5.37 -2.97 -9.80
CA LEU A 68 -5.24 -2.22 -8.55
C LEU A 68 -6.28 -1.09 -8.51
N THR A 69 -6.97 -0.96 -7.39
CA THR A 69 -7.91 0.15 -7.14
C THR A 69 -7.41 1.02 -5.98
N VAL A 70 -7.91 2.26 -5.93
CA VAL A 70 -7.60 3.19 -4.84
C VAL A 70 -8.02 2.61 -3.47
N ASP A 71 -9.15 1.91 -3.41
CA ASP A 71 -9.64 1.30 -2.18
C ASP A 71 -8.74 0.17 -1.69
N MET A 72 -8.29 -0.70 -2.60
CA MET A 72 -7.35 -1.78 -2.26
C MET A 72 -6.04 -1.22 -1.72
N LEU A 73 -5.49 -0.19 -2.39
CA LEU A 73 -4.26 0.46 -1.93
C LEU A 73 -4.45 1.11 -0.55
N ASN A 74 -5.57 1.80 -0.35
CA ASN A 74 -5.88 2.48 0.91
C ASN A 74 -6.10 1.50 2.05
N GLN A 75 -6.72 0.35 1.81
CA GLN A 75 -6.84 -0.72 2.80
C GLN A 75 -5.47 -1.27 3.19
N TYR A 76 -4.60 -1.54 2.20
CA TYR A 76 -3.24 -2.02 2.47
C TYR A 76 -2.42 -1.00 3.27
N LEU A 77 -2.49 0.28 2.90
CA LEU A 77 -1.82 1.36 3.63
C LEU A 77 -2.29 1.46 5.08
N ARG A 78 -3.60 1.37 5.32
CA ARG A 78 -4.16 1.35 6.68
C ARG A 78 -3.63 0.18 7.50
N GLN A 79 -3.60 -1.02 6.92
CA GLN A 79 -3.05 -2.21 7.59
C GLN A 79 -1.58 -2.01 7.92
N GLN A 80 -0.77 -1.51 6.98
CA GLN A 80 0.65 -1.27 7.20
C GLN A 80 0.90 -0.21 8.27
N LEU A 81 0.12 0.88 8.30
CA LEU A 81 0.23 1.94 9.30
C LEU A 81 -0.37 1.56 10.66
N SER A 82 -1.14 0.47 10.73
CA SER A 82 -1.67 -0.07 11.98
C SER A 82 -0.70 -1.02 12.70
N GLN A 83 0.40 -1.40 12.06
CA GLN A 83 1.43 -2.21 12.70
C GLN A 83 2.25 -1.38 13.68
N ASP A 84 2.68 -2.00 14.78
CA ASP A 84 3.53 -1.38 15.79
C ASP A 84 4.86 -0.95 15.15
N MET A 85 5.08 0.36 15.05
CA MET A 85 6.29 0.93 14.46
C MET A 85 7.41 1.01 15.49
N ALA A 86 8.60 0.56 15.11
CA ALA A 86 9.81 0.74 15.92
C ALA A 86 10.41 2.14 15.73
N LEU A 87 10.66 2.85 16.84
CA LEU A 87 11.29 4.17 16.84
C LEU A 87 12.80 4.02 17.03
N VAL A 88 13.58 4.46 16.03
CA VAL A 88 15.05 4.41 16.06
C VAL A 88 15.60 5.83 15.95
N LEU A 89 16.29 6.29 16.99
CA LEU A 89 16.94 7.61 17.01
C LEU A 89 18.45 7.46 16.81
N GLN A 90 19.00 8.17 15.83
CA GLN A 90 20.45 8.28 15.62
C GLN A 90 20.88 9.72 15.95
N GLN A 91 21.76 9.88 16.95
CA GLN A 91 22.27 11.19 17.36
C GLN A 91 23.79 11.33 17.07
N PRO A 92 24.25 12.51 16.62
CA PRO A 92 25.67 12.81 16.53
C PRO A 92 26.39 12.70 17.87
N LYS A 93 27.69 12.37 17.85
CA LYS A 93 28.51 12.34 19.06
C LYS A 93 28.66 13.76 19.63
N GLY A 94 28.35 13.92 20.92
CA GLY A 94 28.51 15.18 21.65
C GLY A 94 27.23 15.99 21.85
N GLU A 95 26.10 15.58 21.25
CA GLU A 95 24.79 16.12 21.58
C GLU A 95 24.20 15.48 22.85
N PRO A 96 23.43 16.22 23.66
CA PRO A 96 22.71 15.63 24.78
C PRO A 96 21.72 14.57 24.28
N GLU A 97 21.64 13.46 25.01
CA GLU A 97 20.73 12.36 24.70
C GLU A 97 19.28 12.84 24.74
N TYR A 98 18.55 12.58 23.66
CA TYR A 98 17.14 12.95 23.57
C TYR A 98 16.28 11.92 24.28
N ASN A 99 15.23 12.37 24.97
CA ASN A 99 14.33 11.47 25.69
C ASN A 99 13.45 10.68 24.69
N MET A 100 13.82 9.43 24.43
CA MET A 100 13.07 8.53 23.55
C MET A 100 11.60 8.36 23.99
N LYS A 101 11.30 8.44 25.30
CA LYS A 101 9.93 8.30 25.81
C LYS A 101 9.06 9.51 25.46
N GLU A 102 9.64 10.70 25.45
CA GLU A 102 8.92 11.91 25.03
C GLU A 102 8.65 11.89 23.53
N LEU A 103 9.62 11.39 22.74
CA LEU A 103 9.44 11.21 21.30
C LEU A 103 8.33 10.17 21.01
N GLN A 104 8.35 9.05 21.74
CA GLN A 104 7.31 8.03 21.64
C GLN A 104 5.93 8.59 22.02
N ALA A 105 5.80 9.32 23.13
CA ALA A 105 4.52 9.90 23.55
C ALA A 105 3.98 10.92 22.52
N THR A 106 4.88 11.72 21.93
CA THR A 106 4.53 12.64 20.85
C THR A 106 4.03 11.88 19.61
N TRP A 107 4.69 10.78 19.30
CA TRP A 107 4.32 9.92 18.17
C TRP A 107 2.96 9.25 18.38
N GLU A 108 2.72 8.64 19.54
CA GLU A 108 1.45 8.01 19.91
C GLU A 108 0.29 9.02 19.85
N LYS A 109 0.53 10.26 20.29
CA LYS A 109 -0.47 11.34 20.19
C LYS A 109 -0.79 11.70 18.74
N LEU A 110 0.21 11.77 17.86
CA LEU A 110 0.02 12.06 16.44
C LEU A 110 -0.65 10.89 15.70
N MET A 111 -0.38 9.66 16.14
CA MET A 111 -0.94 8.43 15.59
C MET A 111 -2.22 7.97 16.29
N ALA A 112 -2.84 8.77 17.16
CA ALA A 112 -4.16 8.46 17.71
C ALA A 112 -5.24 8.63 16.60
N PRO A 113 -6.20 7.70 16.45
CA PRO A 113 -7.24 7.80 15.42
C PRO A 113 -8.13 9.03 15.67
N ASN A 114 -8.38 9.83 14.63
CA ASN A 114 -9.28 10.96 14.72
C ASN A 114 -10.75 10.48 14.77
N PRO A 115 -11.52 10.74 15.85
CA PRO A 115 -12.90 10.24 16.00
C PRO A 115 -13.87 10.70 14.90
N ALA A 116 -13.54 11.76 14.16
CA ALA A 116 -14.37 12.29 13.07
C ALA A 116 -14.29 11.47 11.78
N ALA A 117 -13.23 10.68 11.57
CA ALA A 117 -13.07 9.86 10.36
C ALA A 117 -13.87 8.54 10.44
N THR A 118 -14.13 8.03 11.64
CA THR A 118 -14.93 6.81 11.88
C THR A 118 -16.43 7.01 11.63
N ALA A 119 -16.93 8.25 11.66
CA ALA A 119 -18.34 8.54 11.40
C ALA A 119 -18.69 8.58 9.90
N ALA A 120 -17.71 8.82 9.02
CA ALA A 120 -17.95 8.92 7.57
C ALA A 120 -18.01 7.58 6.83
N SER A 121 -17.56 6.48 7.45
CA SER A 121 -17.66 5.12 6.88
C SER A 121 -18.92 4.36 7.29
N GLY A 122 -19.82 4.97 8.09
CA GLY A 122 -21.01 4.30 8.65
C GLY A 122 -22.36 4.76 8.09
N SER A 123 -22.39 5.51 6.98
CA SER A 123 -23.64 6.09 6.47
C SER A 123 -23.79 5.88 4.96
N ALA A 124 -24.03 4.63 4.57
CA ALA A 124 -24.71 4.33 3.32
C ALA A 124 -25.83 3.30 3.61
N ASP A 125 -27.05 3.78 3.43
CA ASP A 125 -28.31 3.04 3.28
C ASP A 125 -28.99 2.42 4.51
N THR A 126 -29.61 3.30 5.30
CA THR A 126 -30.99 3.05 5.74
C THR A 126 -31.94 3.38 4.58
N VAL A 127 -32.43 2.37 3.87
CA VAL A 127 -33.69 2.48 3.11
C VAL A 127 -34.64 1.42 3.61
N ASP A 128 -35.52 1.87 4.49
CA ASP A 128 -36.78 1.21 4.80
C ASP A 128 -37.77 1.54 3.67
N ALA A 129 -38.23 0.54 2.94
CA ALA A 129 -39.38 0.62 2.02
C ALA A 129 -39.99 -0.77 1.80
N HIS A 130 -40.81 -1.18 2.77
CA HIS A 130 -42.10 -1.87 2.64
C HIS A 130 -42.53 -2.51 1.29
N SER A 131 -43.05 -3.74 1.44
CA SER A 131 -44.30 -4.30 0.86
C SER A 131 -44.23 -5.41 -0.21
N GLU A 132 -44.46 -6.62 0.29
CA GLU A 132 -45.43 -7.66 -0.13
C GLU A 132 -45.46 -8.24 -1.55
N ALA A 133 -45.22 -9.56 -1.62
CA ALA A 133 -46.01 -10.63 -2.26
C ALA A 133 -45.04 -11.77 -2.68
N SER A 134 -45.34 -13.06 -2.69
CA SER A 134 -46.38 -13.94 -2.17
C SER A 134 -45.89 -15.35 -2.58
N ASP A 135 -46.07 -16.32 -1.69
CA ASP A 135 -46.29 -17.75 -1.99
C ASP A 135 -45.16 -18.61 -2.62
N ILE A 136 -44.86 -19.75 -1.96
CA ILE A 136 -44.68 -21.13 -2.48
C ILE A 136 -44.09 -22.03 -1.35
N PRO A 137 -44.69 -23.20 -1.04
CA PRO A 137 -44.37 -24.01 0.16
C PRO A 137 -43.15 -24.95 0.01
N PRO A 138 -42.59 -25.47 1.14
CA PRO A 138 -41.47 -26.41 1.10
C PRO A 138 -41.92 -27.83 0.71
N GLY A 139 -41.28 -28.39 -0.31
CA GLY A 139 -41.37 -29.79 -0.68
C GLY A 139 -40.64 -30.70 0.32
N GLN A 140 -41.20 -31.92 0.48
CA GLN A 140 -40.77 -33.01 1.35
C GLN A 140 -39.33 -33.49 1.12
#